data_AF-A0A950NI42-F1
#
_entry.id   AF-A0A950NI42-F1
#
_cell.length_a   1.000
_cell.length_b   1.000
_cell.length_c   1.000
_cell.angle_alpha   90.00
_cell.angle_beta   90.00
_cell.angle_gamma   90.00
#
_symmetry.space_group_name_H-M   'P 1'
#
loop_
_entity.id
_entity.type
_entity.pdbx_description
1 polymer ?
#
loop_
_entity_poly.entity_id
_entity_poly.type
_entity_poly.pdbx_seq_one_letter_code
_entity_poly.pdbx_strand_id
1 'polypeptide(L)'
;MTQRLVEAAGSLVQRRTSRRGLLARAALAGSAMVVAPWRFLTRPVSAMEVIGPGNCPSGSLCANGYSAFCCQVNHGANRCPSGTFIGGWWMCTAYSGGGVCASEGVRYYVDCNCLPGHSCGGCRCAHGTCNEMRIDCNVFRYGQCNTQIGGITPVYCRVVVCQNPARIDGFNCSSSVAVDDNVCSQTADCLTPLVQQVPADGGV
;
A
#
# COMPACT_ATOMS: atom_id res chain seq x y z
N MET A 1 -27.39 31.52 -16.14
CA MET A 1 -27.29 30.19 -16.81
C MET A 1 -26.21 29.31 -16.16
N THR A 2 -25.07 29.88 -15.78
CA THR A 2 -23.92 29.20 -15.16
C THR A 2 -24.22 28.52 -13.82
N GLN A 3 -25.01 29.16 -12.94
CA GLN A 3 -25.37 28.58 -11.64
C GLN A 3 -26.18 27.29 -11.75
N ARG A 4 -27.13 27.20 -12.68
CA ARG A 4 -27.94 25.99 -12.88
C ARG A 4 -27.12 24.80 -13.39
N LEU A 5 -26.10 25.06 -14.22
CA LEU A 5 -25.17 24.03 -14.69
C LEU A 5 -24.24 23.57 -13.55
N VAL A 6 -23.78 24.50 -12.71
CA VAL A 6 -22.96 24.18 -11.53
C VAL A 6 -23.76 23.40 -10.49
N GLU A 7 -25.02 23.74 -10.25
CA GLU A 7 -25.91 23.00 -9.36
C GLU A 7 -26.28 21.62 -9.92
N ALA A 8 -26.54 21.50 -11.22
CA ALA A 8 -26.83 20.22 -11.86
C ALA A 8 -25.59 19.30 -11.85
N ALA A 9 -24.42 19.82 -12.22
CA ALA A 9 -23.16 19.08 -12.15
C ALA A 9 -22.80 18.72 -10.70
N GLY A 10 -23.01 19.66 -9.77
CA GLY A 10 -22.87 19.45 -8.33
C GLY A 10 -23.74 18.30 -7.85
N SER A 11 -25.02 18.29 -8.20
CA SER A 11 -25.97 17.23 -7.79
C SER A 11 -25.62 15.86 -8.38
N LEU A 12 -25.12 15.80 -9.61
CA LEU A 12 -24.66 14.58 -10.28
C LEU A 12 -23.39 14.01 -9.63
N VAL A 13 -22.46 14.89 -9.26
CA VAL A 13 -21.25 14.53 -8.52
C VAL A 13 -21.62 14.08 -7.10
N GLN A 14 -22.54 14.77 -6.43
CA GLN A 14 -23.01 14.44 -5.07
C GLN A 14 -23.76 13.10 -5.02
N ARG A 15 -24.51 12.75 -6.09
CA ARG A 15 -25.15 11.43 -6.24
C ARG A 15 -24.14 10.30 -6.45
N ARG A 16 -22.95 10.59 -6.99
CA ARG A 16 -21.90 9.60 -7.27
C ARG A 16 -20.73 9.61 -6.29
N THR A 17 -20.66 10.58 -5.38
CA THR A 17 -19.54 10.74 -4.45
C THR A 17 -20.05 11.09 -3.05
N SER A 18 -19.57 10.36 -2.05
CA SER A 18 -19.82 10.72 -0.65
C SER A 18 -19.12 12.04 -0.32
N ARG A 19 -19.64 12.80 0.66
CA ARG A 19 -19.02 14.05 1.14
C ARG A 19 -17.54 13.84 1.52
N ARG A 20 -17.23 12.71 2.16
CA ARG A 20 -15.85 12.32 2.50
C ARG A 20 -15.01 12.04 1.25
N GLY A 21 -15.56 11.35 0.25
CA GLY A 21 -14.88 11.10 -1.02
C GLY A 21 -14.59 12.38 -1.80
N LEU A 22 -15.51 13.35 -1.79
CA LEU A 22 -15.30 14.67 -2.41
C LEU A 22 -14.18 15.44 -1.71
N LEU A 23 -14.18 15.50 -0.37
CA LEU A 23 -13.13 16.16 0.40
C LEU A 23 -11.76 15.51 0.20
N ALA A 24 -11.69 14.18 0.18
CA ALA A 24 -10.46 13.46 -0.09
C ALA A 24 -9.90 13.76 -1.49
N ARG A 25 -10.76 13.80 -2.52
CA ARG A 25 -10.37 14.15 -3.89
C ARG A 25 -9.91 15.60 -4.00
N ALA A 26 -10.59 16.54 -3.35
CA ALA A 26 -10.21 17.94 -3.32
C ALA A 26 -8.85 18.14 -2.61
N ALA A 27 -8.62 17.45 -1.48
CA ALA A 27 -7.35 17.47 -0.77
C ALA A 27 -6.20 16.95 -1.65
N LEU A 28 -6.39 15.80 -2.31
CA LEU A 28 -5.39 15.26 -3.25
C LEU A 28 -5.08 16.23 -4.38
N ALA A 29 -6.09 16.82 -5.03
CA ALA A 29 -5.88 17.79 -6.09
C ALA A 29 -5.14 19.05 -5.59
N GLY A 30 -5.50 19.55 -4.40
CA GLY A 30 -4.81 20.67 -3.76
C GLY A 30 -3.34 20.36 -3.46
N SER A 31 -3.05 19.19 -2.90
CA SER A 31 -1.67 18.73 -2.66
C SER A 31 -0.87 18.62 -3.96
N ALA A 32 -1.45 18.08 -5.03
CA ALA A 32 -0.80 17.98 -6.34
C ALA A 32 -0.46 19.37 -6.92
N MET A 33 -1.38 20.35 -6.79
CA MET A 33 -1.15 21.74 -7.20
C MET A 33 -0.03 22.43 -6.41
N VAL A 34 0.18 22.07 -5.13
CA VAL A 34 1.25 22.65 -4.31
C VAL A 34 2.61 22.01 -4.63
N VAL A 35 2.66 20.68 -4.74
CA VAL A 35 3.95 19.95 -4.87
C VAL A 35 4.49 20.02 -6.30
N ALA A 36 3.63 19.98 -7.32
CA ALA A 36 4.06 20.02 -8.72
C ALA A 36 2.99 20.65 -9.64
N PRO A 37 2.73 21.97 -9.48
CA PRO A 37 1.65 22.69 -10.16
C PRO A 37 1.71 22.54 -11.68
N TRP A 38 2.88 22.79 -12.28
CA TRP A 38 3.02 22.77 -13.73
C TRP A 38 2.78 21.37 -14.32
N ARG A 39 3.29 20.33 -13.65
CA ARG A 39 3.09 18.94 -14.09
C ARG A 39 1.62 18.55 -14.02
N PHE A 40 0.93 18.92 -12.95
CA PHE A 40 -0.49 18.61 -12.77
C PHE A 40 -1.39 19.38 -13.75
N LEU A 41 -1.03 20.61 -14.10
CA LEU A 41 -1.80 21.45 -15.04
C LEU A 41 -1.54 21.11 -16.52
N THR A 42 -0.34 20.65 -16.89
CA THR A 42 0.05 20.47 -18.30
C THR A 42 0.08 19.03 -18.79
N ARG A 43 -0.09 18.04 -17.90
CA ARG A 43 -0.08 16.62 -18.27
C ARG A 43 -1.35 15.92 -17.81
N PRO A 44 -1.88 14.95 -18.58
CA PRO A 44 -3.02 14.14 -18.16
C PRO A 44 -2.57 13.10 -17.13
N VAL A 45 -2.32 13.54 -15.89
CA VAL A 45 -1.87 12.70 -14.77
C VAL A 45 -2.86 12.79 -13.61
N SER A 46 -2.93 11.75 -12.77
CA SER A 46 -3.76 11.80 -11.56
C SER A 46 -3.04 12.52 -10.41
N ALA A 47 -3.80 13.10 -9.47
CA ALA A 47 -3.21 13.79 -8.31
C ALA A 47 -2.30 12.87 -7.47
N MET A 48 -2.67 11.59 -7.33
CA MET A 48 -1.85 10.58 -6.64
C MET A 48 -0.54 10.27 -7.36
N GLU A 49 -0.49 10.39 -8.68
CA GLU A 49 0.74 10.21 -9.47
C GLU A 49 1.69 11.39 -9.31
N VAL A 50 1.15 12.59 -9.09
CA VAL A 50 1.94 13.82 -8.90
C VAL A 50 2.58 13.87 -7.52
N ILE A 51 1.88 13.37 -6.50
CA ILE A 51 2.36 13.34 -5.10
C ILE A 51 3.23 12.10 -4.84
N GLY A 52 3.18 11.11 -5.73
CA GLY A 52 3.98 9.89 -5.63
C GLY A 52 5.49 10.15 -5.80
N PRO A 53 6.34 9.25 -5.28
CA PRO A 53 7.77 9.40 -5.44
C PRO A 53 8.22 9.15 -6.89
N GLY A 54 9.33 9.76 -7.25
CA GLY A 54 9.98 9.55 -8.53
C GLY A 54 9.35 10.31 -9.71
N ASN A 55 10.13 10.48 -10.77
CA ASN A 55 9.65 11.06 -12.03
C ASN A 55 9.10 9.96 -12.95
N CYS A 56 8.11 9.22 -12.45
CA CYS A 56 7.56 8.07 -13.18
C CYS A 56 6.47 8.45 -14.18
N PRO A 57 6.36 7.73 -15.32
CA PRO A 57 5.22 7.85 -16.23
C PRO A 57 3.90 7.52 -15.52
N SER A 58 2.79 8.08 -16.03
CA SER A 58 1.45 7.71 -15.56
C SER A 58 1.17 6.22 -15.81
N GLY A 59 0.40 5.61 -14.90
CA GLY A 59 0.13 4.17 -14.91
C GLY A 59 1.29 3.28 -14.43
N SER A 60 2.43 3.87 -14.06
CA SER A 60 3.55 3.11 -13.48
C SER A 60 3.19 2.51 -12.11
N LEU A 61 3.84 1.41 -11.74
CA LEU A 61 3.60 0.72 -10.48
C LEU A 61 4.00 1.60 -9.28
N CYS A 62 5.07 2.38 -9.39
CA CYS A 62 5.46 3.27 -8.29
C CYS A 62 4.41 4.36 -7.99
N ALA A 63 3.73 4.84 -9.05
CA ALA A 63 2.74 5.89 -8.96
C ALA A 63 1.31 5.40 -8.60
N ASN A 64 1.10 4.09 -8.47
CA ASN A 64 -0.25 3.50 -8.31
C ASN A 64 -0.89 3.62 -6.91
N GLY A 65 -0.14 4.06 -5.90
CA GLY A 65 -0.64 4.25 -4.52
C GLY A 65 -0.25 3.16 -3.52
N TYR A 66 0.22 2.01 -3.98
CA TYR A 66 0.42 0.83 -3.13
C TYR A 66 1.86 0.63 -2.70
N SER A 67 2.06 0.01 -1.54
CA SER A 67 3.39 -0.30 -1.02
C SER A 67 3.99 -1.53 -1.68
N ALA A 68 5.30 -1.51 -1.94
CA ALA A 68 6.04 -2.64 -2.50
C ALA A 68 6.08 -3.85 -1.59
N PHE A 69 6.36 -5.01 -2.18
CA PHE A 69 6.53 -6.24 -1.42
C PHE A 69 7.91 -6.32 -0.80
N CYS A 70 8.00 -6.90 0.40
CA CYS A 70 9.26 -7.01 1.14
C CYS A 70 10.26 -7.86 0.39
N CYS A 71 9.83 -8.90 -0.35
CA CYS A 71 10.76 -9.69 -1.15
C CYS A 71 11.49 -8.88 -2.22
N GLN A 72 10.94 -7.74 -2.68
CA GLN A 72 11.64 -6.87 -3.61
C GLN A 72 12.82 -6.19 -2.90
N VAL A 73 12.58 -5.58 -1.74
CA VAL A 73 13.55 -4.72 -1.05
C VAL A 73 14.36 -5.42 0.06
N ASN A 74 14.10 -6.70 0.29
CA ASN A 74 14.69 -7.51 1.36
C ASN A 74 15.39 -8.76 0.79
N HIS A 75 16.16 -8.60 -0.27
CA HIS A 75 16.97 -9.68 -0.86
C HIS A 75 16.16 -10.94 -1.22
N GLY A 76 14.95 -10.78 -1.77
CA GLY A 76 14.05 -11.90 -2.09
C GLY A 76 13.26 -12.43 -0.89
N ALA A 77 13.55 -12.00 0.33
CA ALA A 77 12.90 -12.53 1.53
C ALA A 77 11.51 -11.90 1.74
N ASN A 78 10.47 -12.73 1.72
CA ASN A 78 9.11 -12.34 2.07
C ASN A 78 8.91 -12.27 3.59
N ARG A 79 9.65 -11.37 4.25
CA ARG A 79 9.57 -11.10 5.68
C ARG A 79 9.86 -9.63 5.97
N CYS A 80 9.43 -9.14 7.12
CA CYS A 80 9.74 -7.78 7.55
C CYS A 80 11.26 -7.61 7.73
N PRO A 81 11.87 -6.57 7.12
CA PRO A 81 13.28 -6.24 7.34
C PRO A 81 13.54 -5.74 8.76
N SER A 82 14.82 -5.76 9.18
CA SER A 82 15.26 -5.09 10.40
C SER A 82 14.91 -3.61 10.38
N GLY A 83 14.59 -3.04 11.55
CA GLY A 83 14.15 -1.64 11.64
C GLY A 83 12.67 -1.43 11.32
N THR A 84 11.92 -2.51 11.06
CA THR A 84 10.47 -2.48 10.82
C THR A 84 9.73 -3.41 11.78
N PHE A 85 8.41 -3.26 11.88
CA PHE A 85 7.53 -4.11 12.67
C PHE A 85 6.20 -4.36 11.95
N ILE A 86 5.53 -5.46 12.29
CA ILE A 86 4.22 -5.78 11.72
C ILE A 86 3.16 -4.85 12.31
N GLY A 87 2.63 -3.93 11.51
CA GLY A 87 1.72 -2.88 11.97
C GLY A 87 0.24 -3.14 11.66
N GLY A 88 -0.05 -4.02 10.71
CA GLY A 88 -1.42 -4.40 10.34
C GLY A 88 -1.45 -5.28 9.10
N TRP A 89 -2.66 -5.71 8.70
CA TRP A 89 -2.88 -6.54 7.53
C TRP A 89 -4.25 -6.28 6.87
N TRP A 90 -4.42 -6.76 5.64
CA TRP A 90 -5.75 -7.00 5.07
C TRP A 90 -5.72 -8.28 4.25
N MET A 91 -6.91 -8.80 4.02
CA MET A 91 -7.18 -10.00 3.29
C MET A 91 -7.75 -9.65 1.93
N CYS A 92 -7.21 -10.29 0.90
CA CYS A 92 -7.89 -10.52 -0.36
C CYS A 92 -8.64 -11.86 -0.24
N THR A 93 -9.95 -11.82 -0.43
CA THR A 93 -10.84 -12.98 -0.30
C THR A 93 -11.06 -13.72 -1.63
N ALA A 94 -10.65 -13.12 -2.75
CA ALA A 94 -10.84 -13.65 -4.09
C ALA A 94 -9.52 -13.68 -4.88
N TYR A 95 -8.46 -14.23 -4.26
CA TYR A 95 -7.16 -14.35 -4.93
C TYR A 95 -7.22 -15.42 -6.02
N SER A 96 -6.99 -15.02 -7.27
CA SER A 96 -7.03 -15.89 -8.44
C SER A 96 -5.71 -15.96 -9.21
N GLY A 97 -4.63 -15.39 -8.65
CA GLY A 97 -3.31 -15.41 -9.28
C GLY A 97 -2.55 -16.73 -9.04
N GLY A 98 -1.51 -16.97 -9.83
CA GLY A 98 -0.69 -18.19 -9.75
C GLY A 98 0.50 -18.13 -8.78
N GLY A 99 0.58 -17.13 -7.91
CA GLY A 99 1.71 -16.94 -6.99
C GLY A 99 1.56 -17.67 -5.66
N VAL A 100 2.34 -17.27 -4.65
CA VAL A 100 2.20 -17.71 -3.25
C VAL A 100 0.73 -17.62 -2.81
N CYS A 101 0.21 -18.64 -2.12
CA CYS A 101 -1.20 -18.79 -1.70
C CYS A 101 -2.24 -19.02 -2.80
N ALA A 102 -1.84 -19.35 -4.03
CA ALA A 102 -2.79 -19.68 -5.11
C ALA A 102 -3.75 -20.83 -4.73
N SER A 103 -3.26 -21.84 -4.00
CA SER A 103 -4.06 -22.98 -3.52
C SER A 103 -5.17 -22.57 -2.56
N GLU A 104 -5.00 -21.48 -1.82
CA GLU A 104 -5.95 -21.09 -0.77
C GLU A 104 -7.08 -20.19 -1.29
N GLY A 105 -6.94 -19.64 -2.49
CA GLY A 105 -7.88 -18.65 -3.03
C GLY A 105 -7.94 -17.34 -2.23
N VAL A 106 -7.05 -17.17 -1.25
CA VAL A 106 -6.97 -16.02 -0.35
C VAL A 106 -5.53 -15.62 -0.12
N ARG A 107 -5.30 -14.32 0.11
CA ARG A 107 -4.00 -13.77 0.50
C ARG A 107 -4.16 -12.77 1.62
N TYR A 108 -3.24 -12.81 2.57
CA TYR A 108 -3.10 -11.76 3.58
C TYR A 108 -1.87 -10.92 3.23
N TYR A 109 -2.07 -9.62 3.13
CA TYR A 109 -1.03 -8.63 2.89
C TYR A 109 -0.75 -7.95 4.22
N VAL A 110 0.47 -8.11 4.71
CA VAL A 110 0.89 -7.69 6.04
C VAL A 110 1.87 -6.53 5.89
N ASP A 111 1.54 -5.38 6.46
CA ASP A 111 2.39 -4.20 6.42
C ASP A 111 3.52 -4.30 7.45
N CYS A 112 4.74 -4.12 6.96
CA CYS A 112 5.91 -3.86 7.78
C CYS A 112 6.07 -2.33 7.88
N ASN A 113 5.68 -1.76 9.01
CA ASN A 113 5.82 -0.34 9.29
C ASN A 113 7.23 -0.04 9.83
N CYS A 114 7.79 1.11 9.47
CA CYS A 114 9.06 1.58 10.03
C CYS A 114 8.97 1.71 11.55
N LEU A 115 9.98 1.31 12.31
CA LEU A 115 9.99 1.53 13.75
C LEU A 115 9.99 3.04 14.07
N PRO A 116 9.22 3.50 15.08
CA PRO A 116 9.28 4.89 15.52
C PRO A 116 10.71 5.30 15.89
N GLY A 117 11.16 6.45 15.40
CA GLY A 117 12.53 6.95 15.60
C GLY A 117 13.59 6.28 14.71
N HIS A 118 13.24 5.27 13.92
CA HIS A 118 14.14 4.69 12.92
C HIS A 118 14.05 5.43 11.59
N SER A 119 15.17 5.52 10.86
CA SER A 119 15.20 6.10 9.52
C SER A 119 15.09 5.00 8.47
N CYS A 120 13.95 4.93 7.78
CA CYS A 120 13.72 3.93 6.74
C CYS A 120 14.10 4.40 5.32
N GLY A 121 14.64 5.62 5.18
CA GLY A 121 15.16 6.14 3.90
C GLY A 121 14.17 6.98 3.09
N GLY A 122 12.94 7.18 3.59
CA GLY A 122 11.96 8.12 3.04
C GLY A 122 11.24 7.64 1.78
N CYS A 123 10.16 8.33 1.43
CA CYS A 123 9.26 7.96 0.33
C CYS A 123 10.00 7.88 -1.01
N ARG A 124 10.05 6.68 -1.60
CA ARG A 124 10.74 6.39 -2.88
C ARG A 124 10.10 5.22 -3.61
N CYS A 125 10.45 5.04 -4.89
CA CYS A 125 10.15 3.79 -5.58
C CYS A 125 11.04 2.66 -5.05
N ALA A 126 10.53 1.44 -4.96
CA ALA A 126 11.39 0.28 -4.71
C ALA A 126 12.49 0.22 -5.80
N HIS A 127 13.72 -0.04 -5.36
CA HIS A 127 14.96 0.03 -6.15
C HIS A 127 15.15 1.30 -7.02
N GLY A 128 14.42 2.38 -6.75
CA GLY A 128 14.44 3.58 -7.61
C GLY A 128 13.83 3.40 -8.99
N THR A 129 13.02 2.34 -9.23
CA THR A 129 12.41 2.07 -10.54
C THR A 129 10.90 2.29 -10.55
N CYS A 130 10.37 2.76 -11.68
CA CYS A 130 8.93 2.96 -11.86
C CYS A 130 8.15 1.66 -12.05
N ASN A 131 8.84 0.55 -12.31
CA ASN A 131 8.25 -0.78 -12.50
C ASN A 131 7.97 -1.49 -11.19
N GLU A 132 8.23 -0.85 -10.05
CA GLU A 132 7.94 -1.41 -8.74
C GLU A 132 7.14 -0.40 -7.93
N MET A 133 6.36 -0.92 -6.98
CA MET A 133 5.56 -0.10 -6.08
C MET A 133 6.44 0.75 -5.16
N ARG A 134 5.82 1.69 -4.44
CA ARG A 134 6.55 2.63 -3.58
C ARG A 134 6.89 2.02 -2.21
N ILE A 135 7.92 2.52 -1.55
CA ILE A 135 8.26 2.22 -0.15
C ILE A 135 8.29 3.52 0.65
N ASP A 136 7.96 3.44 1.93
CA ASP A 136 7.97 4.54 2.90
C ASP A 136 7.04 5.73 2.62
N CYS A 137 6.10 5.60 1.68
CA CYS A 137 5.20 6.70 1.32
C CYS A 137 3.84 6.64 2.00
N ASN A 138 3.39 5.44 2.35
CA ASN A 138 2.07 5.23 2.90
C ASN A 138 2.12 5.31 4.42
N VAL A 139 1.87 6.50 4.96
CA VAL A 139 1.86 6.76 6.41
C VAL A 139 0.48 6.44 6.97
N PHE A 140 0.26 5.19 7.32
CA PHE A 140 -0.95 4.74 7.99
C PHE A 140 -0.65 3.47 8.80
N ARG A 141 -1.59 3.12 9.69
CA ARG A 141 -1.56 1.85 10.40
C ARG A 141 -2.98 1.40 10.72
N TYR A 142 -3.32 0.15 10.40
CA TYR A 142 -4.65 -0.41 10.70
C TYR A 142 -4.88 -0.66 12.20
N GLY A 143 -3.81 -0.73 13.01
CA GLY A 143 -3.92 -0.78 14.47
C GLY A 143 -4.33 -2.14 15.03
N GLN A 144 -4.11 -3.20 14.25
CA GLN A 144 -4.49 -4.58 14.62
C GLN A 144 -3.30 -5.48 14.97
N CYS A 145 -2.07 -5.02 14.75
CA CYS A 145 -0.86 -5.75 15.15
C CYS A 145 0.09 -4.86 15.93
N ASN A 146 0.78 -5.45 16.90
CA ASN A 146 1.80 -4.80 17.74
C ASN A 146 1.36 -3.47 18.36
N THR A 147 0.10 -3.38 18.82
CA THR A 147 -0.52 -2.14 19.30
C THR A 147 0.20 -1.47 20.47
N GLN A 148 1.07 -2.19 21.17
CA GLN A 148 1.97 -1.65 22.18
C GLN A 148 3.03 -0.68 21.62
N ILE A 149 3.38 -0.78 20.33
CA ILE A 149 4.27 0.17 19.66
C ILE A 149 3.45 1.42 19.34
N GLY A 150 3.83 2.58 19.89
CA GLY A 150 3.11 3.83 19.67
C GLY A 150 3.39 4.47 18.31
N GLY A 151 2.47 5.34 17.87
CA GLY A 151 2.65 6.18 16.68
C GLY A 151 2.18 5.56 15.36
N ILE A 152 2.16 6.41 14.33
CA ILE A 152 1.87 6.04 12.95
C ILE A 152 3.14 6.35 12.14
N THR A 153 3.71 5.32 11.55
CA THR A 153 4.93 5.38 10.74
C THR A 153 4.62 4.88 9.33
N PRO A 154 5.44 5.25 8.33
CA PRO A 154 5.23 4.75 6.98
C PRO A 154 5.35 3.23 6.89
N VAL A 155 4.57 2.64 5.99
CA VAL A 155 4.74 1.26 5.54
C VAL A 155 6.02 1.18 4.70
N TYR A 156 7.01 0.43 5.18
CA TYR A 156 8.25 0.16 4.46
C TYR A 156 7.99 -0.79 3.29
N CYS A 157 7.37 -1.93 3.56
CA CYS A 157 7.01 -2.93 2.55
C CYS A 157 5.89 -3.86 3.05
N ARG A 158 5.39 -4.75 2.18
CA ARG A 158 4.37 -5.76 2.49
C ARG A 158 4.87 -7.18 2.37
N VAL A 159 4.50 -8.00 3.33
CA VAL A 159 4.66 -9.46 3.30
C VAL A 159 3.36 -10.09 2.84
N VAL A 160 3.44 -11.17 2.07
CA VAL A 160 2.27 -12.00 1.73
C VAL A 160 2.29 -13.28 2.55
N VAL A 161 1.19 -13.61 3.22
CA VAL A 161 1.02 -14.87 3.94
C VAL A 161 -0.31 -15.54 3.57
N CYS A 162 -0.37 -16.87 3.71
CA CYS A 162 -1.53 -17.66 3.28
C CYS A 162 -2.51 -17.98 4.41
N GLN A 163 -2.08 -17.75 5.66
CA GLN A 163 -2.91 -17.94 6.85
C GLN A 163 -3.16 -16.59 7.52
N ASN A 164 -4.26 -16.52 8.27
CA ASN A 164 -4.62 -15.32 9.02
C ASN A 164 -3.44 -14.90 9.95
N PRO A 165 -2.95 -13.65 9.86
CA PRO A 165 -1.87 -13.10 10.68
C PRO A 165 -2.06 -13.28 12.20
N ALA A 166 -3.30 -13.35 12.68
CA ALA A 166 -3.60 -13.61 14.09
C ALA A 166 -3.19 -15.01 14.58
N ARG A 167 -2.93 -15.94 13.64
CA ARG A 167 -2.48 -17.32 13.91
C ARG A 167 -1.00 -17.54 13.62
N ILE A 168 -0.25 -16.49 13.31
CA ILE A 168 1.19 -16.60 13.05
C ILE A 168 1.92 -16.15 14.32
N ASP A 169 2.70 -17.05 14.89
CA ASP A 169 3.51 -16.75 16.06
C ASP A 169 4.50 -15.61 15.75
N GLY A 170 4.65 -14.69 16.70
CA GLY A 170 5.49 -13.49 16.53
C GLY A 170 4.86 -12.35 15.74
N PHE A 171 3.72 -12.55 15.05
CA PHE A 171 3.05 -11.44 14.34
C PHE A 171 2.29 -10.51 15.30
N ASN A 172 1.82 -11.05 16.43
CA ASN A 172 1.13 -10.31 17.49
C ASN A 172 -0.03 -9.45 16.92
N CYS A 173 -0.90 -10.11 16.15
CA CYS A 173 -2.06 -9.52 15.51
C CYS A 173 -3.36 -10.01 16.15
N SER A 174 -4.38 -9.16 16.19
CA SER A 174 -5.74 -9.56 16.53
C SER A 174 -6.43 -10.26 15.36
N SER A 175 -7.51 -10.99 15.67
CA SER A 175 -8.34 -11.68 14.68
C SER A 175 -9.37 -10.78 13.99
N SER A 176 -9.20 -9.45 14.03
CA SER A 176 -10.12 -8.51 13.39
C SER A 176 -10.14 -8.72 11.88
N VAL A 177 -11.31 -8.75 11.26
CA VAL A 177 -11.42 -8.91 9.81
C VAL A 177 -11.14 -7.57 9.12
N ALA A 178 -10.09 -7.53 8.32
CA ALA A 178 -9.78 -6.43 7.41
C ALA A 178 -9.73 -6.98 5.99
N VAL A 179 -10.71 -6.64 5.15
CA VAL A 179 -10.81 -7.12 3.76
C VAL A 179 -10.63 -5.95 2.81
N ASP A 180 -9.80 -6.14 1.79
CA ASP A 180 -9.67 -5.24 0.65
C ASP A 180 -9.38 -6.04 -0.62
N ASP A 181 -10.40 -6.31 -1.42
CA ASP A 181 -10.21 -7.08 -2.65
C ASP A 181 -9.56 -6.25 -3.77
N ASN A 182 -9.38 -4.94 -3.61
CA ASN A 182 -8.66 -4.12 -4.60
C ASN A 182 -7.18 -4.47 -4.69
N VAL A 183 -6.65 -5.18 -3.68
CA VAL A 183 -5.25 -5.62 -3.67
C VAL A 183 -5.06 -7.03 -4.24
N CYS A 184 -6.13 -7.72 -4.62
CA CYS A 184 -6.06 -9.12 -5.06
C CYS A 184 -5.17 -9.32 -6.30
N SER A 185 -5.11 -8.33 -7.20
CA SER A 185 -4.26 -8.36 -8.39
C SER A 185 -2.80 -7.98 -8.11
N GLN A 186 -2.47 -7.54 -6.89
CA GLN A 186 -1.13 -7.11 -6.55
C GLN A 186 -0.20 -8.30 -6.42
N THR A 187 0.89 -8.27 -7.17
CA THR A 187 1.94 -9.28 -7.11
C THR A 187 3.28 -8.67 -7.49
N ALA A 188 4.34 -9.40 -7.21
CA ALA A 188 5.68 -9.15 -7.70
C ALA A 188 6.30 -10.48 -8.13
N ASP A 189 7.32 -10.42 -8.98
CA ASP A 189 7.98 -11.63 -9.51
C ASP A 189 8.56 -12.51 -8.40
N CYS A 190 9.04 -11.89 -7.32
CA CYS A 190 9.53 -12.59 -6.12
C CYS A 190 8.44 -13.30 -5.30
N LEU A 191 7.16 -13.18 -5.68
CA LEU A 191 6.04 -13.92 -5.10
C LEU A 191 5.49 -15.00 -6.03
N THR A 192 6.09 -15.18 -7.19
CA THR A 192 5.82 -16.33 -8.06
C THR A 192 6.61 -17.52 -7.52
N PRO A 193 6.02 -18.71 -7.39
CA PRO A 193 6.68 -19.83 -6.75
C PRO A 193 7.89 -20.30 -7.57
N LEU A 194 9.07 -19.86 -7.15
CA LEU A 194 10.33 -20.57 -7.35
C LEU A 194 10.98 -20.68 -5.97
N VAL A 195 10.84 -21.86 -5.36
CA VAL A 195 11.63 -22.37 -4.23
C VAL A 195 11.35 -21.73 -2.86
N GLN A 196 10.60 -22.49 -2.03
CA GLN A 196 10.73 -22.60 -0.58
C GLN A 196 10.84 -21.29 0.23
N GLN A 197 9.70 -20.84 0.78
CA GLN A 197 9.72 -20.04 2.01
C GLN A 197 10.34 -20.95 3.09
N VAL A 198 11.63 -20.78 3.37
CA VAL A 198 12.37 -21.52 4.41
C VAL A 198 11.63 -21.34 5.75
N PRO A 199 11.52 -22.40 6.58
CA PRO A 199 10.80 -22.34 7.85
C PRO A 199 11.27 -21.21 8.75
N ALA A 200 10.32 -20.69 9.53
CA ALA A 200 10.51 -19.68 10.54
C ALA A 200 11.42 -20.18 11.67
N ASP A 201 12.72 -20.01 11.53
CA ASP A 201 13.64 -20.16 12.66
C ASP A 201 13.70 -18.83 13.42
N GLY A 202 13.20 -18.90 14.67
CA GLY A 202 13.15 -17.81 15.62
C GLY A 202 14.50 -17.13 15.82
N GLY A 203 14.52 -15.82 15.61
CA GLY A 203 15.59 -14.95 16.07
C GLY A 203 15.29 -14.50 17.49
N VAL A 204 16.23 -14.80 18.39
CA VAL A 204 16.35 -14.28 19.76
C VAL A 204 16.33 -12.75 19.84
#